data_AF-A0A166WVG7-F1
#
_entry.id   AF-A0A166WVG7-F1
#
_cell.length_a   1.000
_cell.length_b   1.000
_cell.length_c   1.000
_cell.angle_alpha   90.00
_cell.angle_beta   90.00
_cell.angle_gamma   90.00
#
_symmetry.space_group_name_H-M   'P 1'
#
loop_
_entity.id
_entity.type
_entity.pdbx_description
1 polymer ?
#
loop_
_entity_poly.entity_id
_entity_poly.type
_entity_poly.pdbx_seq_one_letter_code
_entity_poly.pdbx_strand_id
1 'polypeptide(L)'
;MSNKLPVSYDQDLAKLLSRFTVAPSMMKGGGDLDRPGDINMQSTTGPSMYVLQEIPGKGKGLVATEEIPKGTRILSEEALIIVDETASSKTLLTSICKQVEALSEPQRRVFLSMRNIHPYENAANQYHGIIRTNCLPADVSGYESAIFPEACRINHACDNNAQKSWNERLKRHTVHALRKIEKGEEITITYLSPLKSREVRQKALQRGFGFTCSCRLCSLPAKKSRESDFNLEEIRRLDEVIDQFGPEGILVYQTQLLGYFESQVRLYIKQGREDVGFAQTFVNAAQLVIANGDLARGRVFFERAVSVWKTTIGEDSSQAIRCVALAQDPSRYELYGFSKKWDTQLGEAPRGLEPSDFEDWLWRREKPKPLTQLANASPFTAFVDLPHQEMTSFFGGSIAAASPPQQHWCFVGEILGSIMLHHLELVTRDIGGFEVALHFYTDRLGHELAPARYQKGYTVVLLYAKQYKFKFDVDGIRHEDPRMIKIFPLSLDKFLALNSLVKEFSVAVDGTRICHGCGKKAVSLKKCQKCSCFWYCNTTCQKAGWKGKGHKHDCALLKDADLRRLFLFKWDQLDGCVQFPLPAA
;
A
#
# COMPACT_ATOMS: atom_id res chain seq x y z
N MET A 1 -26.47 -21.62 6.63
CA MET A 1 -25.44 -21.10 7.56
C MET A 1 -24.09 -21.36 6.92
N SER A 2 -23.21 -20.36 6.85
CA SER A 2 -21.91 -20.49 6.18
C SER A 2 -21.11 -21.66 6.76
N ASN A 3 -20.68 -22.59 5.90
CA ASN A 3 -19.81 -23.73 6.25
C ASN A 3 -18.36 -23.33 6.52
N LYS A 4 -18.00 -22.04 6.43
CA LYS A 4 -16.63 -21.59 6.64
C LYS A 4 -16.22 -21.72 8.10
N LEU A 5 -15.08 -22.38 8.33
CA LEU A 5 -14.41 -22.44 9.63
C LEU A 5 -14.05 -21.01 10.10
N PRO A 6 -14.14 -20.71 11.41
CA PRO A 6 -14.01 -19.34 11.93
C PRO A 6 -12.59 -18.76 11.81
N VAL A 7 -11.59 -19.57 11.45
CA VAL A 7 -10.20 -19.13 11.30
C VAL A 7 -10.04 -18.39 9.96
N SER A 8 -10.51 -17.14 9.89
CA SER A 8 -10.34 -16.25 8.72
C SER A 8 -8.89 -15.73 8.56
N TYR A 9 -7.91 -16.37 9.20
CA TYR A 9 -6.52 -15.90 9.23
C TYR A 9 -5.81 -16.09 7.88
N ASP A 10 -6.06 -17.20 7.17
CA ASP A 10 -5.23 -17.56 6.00
C ASP A 10 -5.71 -17.07 4.65
N GLN A 11 -6.99 -16.74 4.45
CA GLN A 11 -7.39 -16.15 3.17
C GLN A 11 -6.72 -14.78 2.93
N ASP A 12 -6.43 -14.05 4.01
CA ASP A 12 -5.70 -12.78 3.93
C ASP A 12 -4.19 -13.03 3.81
N LEU A 13 -3.63 -14.02 4.52
CA LEU A 13 -2.19 -14.35 4.47
C LEU A 13 -1.77 -15.00 3.14
N ALA A 14 -2.53 -15.95 2.61
CA ALA A 14 -2.27 -16.57 1.31
C ALA A 14 -2.39 -15.55 0.16
N LYS A 15 -3.33 -14.60 0.25
CA LYS A 15 -3.37 -13.43 -0.64
C LYS A 15 -2.12 -12.58 -0.48
N LEU A 16 -1.72 -12.28 0.75
CA LEU A 16 -0.53 -11.47 1.02
C LEU A 16 0.76 -12.10 0.45
N LEU A 17 0.91 -13.41 0.61
CA LEU A 17 2.08 -14.20 0.18
C LEU A 17 2.13 -14.46 -1.33
N SER A 18 1.00 -14.32 -2.05
CA SER A 18 0.90 -14.49 -3.51
C SER A 18 0.98 -13.18 -4.29
N ARG A 19 1.11 -12.04 -3.61
CA ARG A 19 1.25 -10.73 -4.26
C ARG A 19 2.56 -10.66 -5.05
N PHE A 20 2.43 -10.33 -6.33
CA PHE A 20 3.50 -10.26 -7.34
C PHE A 20 4.27 -11.57 -7.62
N THR A 21 3.75 -12.72 -7.19
CA THR A 21 4.14 -14.00 -7.78
C THR A 21 3.32 -14.24 -9.04
N VAL A 22 3.97 -14.27 -10.19
CA VAL A 22 3.33 -14.73 -11.43
C VAL A 22 3.00 -16.22 -11.23
N ALA A 23 1.76 -16.62 -11.47
CA ALA A 23 1.40 -18.04 -11.45
C ALA A 23 2.29 -18.80 -12.45
N PRO A 24 2.85 -19.96 -12.09
CA PRO A 24 3.64 -20.76 -13.02
C PRO A 24 2.70 -21.44 -14.03
N SER A 25 2.19 -20.68 -15.00
CA SER A 25 1.63 -21.24 -16.22
C SER A 25 2.75 -21.29 -17.25
N MET A 26 3.11 -22.50 -17.66
CA MET A 26 4.17 -22.88 -18.61
C MET A 26 5.52 -23.29 -18.02
N MET A 27 5.57 -24.45 -17.36
CA MET A 27 6.78 -25.29 -17.39
C MET A 27 6.43 -26.78 -17.58
N LYS A 28 6.75 -27.31 -18.77
CA LYS A 28 7.17 -28.71 -18.93
C LYS A 28 8.67 -28.73 -18.65
N GLY A 29 9.10 -29.55 -17.70
CA GLY A 29 10.52 -29.76 -17.42
C GLY A 29 10.73 -30.24 -16.00
N GLY A 30 10.60 -31.55 -15.78
CA GLY A 30 11.03 -32.18 -14.54
C GLY A 30 12.56 -32.15 -14.44
N GLY A 31 13.06 -31.62 -13.33
CA GLY A 31 14.41 -31.82 -12.86
C GLY A 31 14.33 -32.25 -11.40
N ASP A 32 14.78 -33.46 -11.12
CA ASP A 32 14.86 -34.05 -9.77
C ASP A 32 15.62 -33.11 -8.83
N LEU A 33 14.96 -32.71 -7.74
CA LEU A 33 15.60 -32.04 -6.60
C LEU A 33 15.85 -33.08 -5.51
N ASP A 34 17.12 -33.16 -5.12
CA ASP A 34 17.70 -34.08 -4.15
C ASP A 34 16.90 -34.21 -2.84
N ARG A 35 16.84 -35.46 -2.36
CA ARG A 35 16.28 -35.84 -1.06
C ARG A 35 17.03 -35.12 0.07
N PRO A 36 16.34 -34.48 1.04
CA PRO A 36 17.00 -33.94 2.21
C PRO A 36 17.51 -35.08 3.10
N GLY A 37 18.81 -35.06 3.41
CA GLY A 37 19.43 -35.95 4.40
C GLY A 37 18.87 -35.73 5.81
N ASP A 38 18.86 -36.82 6.57
CA ASP A 38 18.34 -36.90 7.93
C ASP A 38 18.95 -35.84 8.87
N ILE A 39 18.14 -34.87 9.27
CA ILE A 39 18.48 -33.98 10.38
C ILE A 39 18.01 -34.66 11.66
N ASN A 40 19.00 -35.11 12.42
CA ASN A 40 18.88 -35.90 13.64
C ASN A 40 18.06 -35.14 14.72
N MET A 41 16.91 -35.70 15.09
CA MET A 41 15.98 -35.14 16.08
C MET A 41 16.47 -35.48 17.49
N GLN A 42 17.05 -34.51 18.19
CA GLN A 42 17.35 -34.68 19.62
C GLN A 42 16.05 -34.71 20.41
N SER A 43 15.75 -35.88 20.99
CA SER A 43 14.79 -36.04 22.08
C SER A 43 15.24 -35.18 23.26
N THR A 44 14.58 -34.05 23.48
CA THR A 44 14.89 -33.14 24.58
C THR A 44 14.38 -33.73 25.90
N THR A 45 15.29 -34.38 26.64
CA THR A 45 15.13 -34.85 28.03
C THR A 45 15.46 -33.74 29.05
N GLY A 46 15.24 -32.47 28.67
CA GLY A 46 15.34 -31.31 29.55
C GLY A 46 13.96 -30.84 30.05
N PRO A 47 13.91 -29.97 31.08
CA PRO A 47 12.65 -29.33 31.47
C PRO A 47 12.07 -28.56 30.27
N SER A 48 10.79 -28.81 29.96
CA SER A 48 10.08 -28.12 28.88
C SER A 48 10.08 -26.61 29.10
N MET A 49 10.31 -25.82 28.04
CA MET A 49 10.28 -24.33 28.04
C MET A 49 8.92 -23.74 28.46
N TYR A 50 7.88 -24.58 28.47
CA TYR A 50 6.52 -24.21 28.84
C TYR A 50 5.79 -25.37 29.53
N VAL A 51 4.69 -25.03 30.19
CA VAL A 51 3.77 -25.99 30.81
C VAL A 51 2.33 -25.71 30.37
N LEU A 52 1.58 -26.78 30.09
CA LEU A 52 0.14 -26.73 29.84
C LEU A 52 -0.61 -26.74 31.19
N GLN A 53 -1.40 -25.71 31.47
CA GLN A 53 -2.14 -25.61 32.72
C GLN A 53 -3.48 -24.90 32.54
N GLU A 54 -4.35 -24.97 33.55
CA GLU A 54 -5.60 -24.17 33.59
C GLU A 54 -5.28 -22.69 33.80
N ILE A 55 -5.92 -21.84 33.00
CA ILE A 55 -5.83 -20.39 33.04
C ILE A 55 -7.21 -19.85 33.44
N PRO A 56 -7.31 -19.09 34.56
CA PRO A 56 -8.59 -18.58 35.06
C PRO A 56 -9.40 -17.87 33.97
N GLY A 57 -10.61 -18.37 33.71
CA GLY A 57 -11.55 -17.80 32.74
C GLY A 57 -11.20 -18.05 31.25
N LYS A 58 -10.07 -18.70 30.94
CA LYS A 58 -9.65 -19.01 29.56
C LYS A 58 -9.60 -20.51 29.25
N GLY A 59 -9.69 -21.37 30.25
CA GLY A 59 -9.48 -22.81 30.11
C GLY A 59 -7.99 -23.12 30.07
N LYS A 60 -7.57 -24.19 29.38
CA LYS A 60 -6.15 -24.54 29.29
C LYS A 60 -5.36 -23.55 28.44
N GLY A 61 -4.10 -23.33 28.81
CA GLY A 61 -3.15 -22.49 28.08
C GLY A 61 -1.70 -22.88 28.38
N LEU A 62 -0.77 -22.38 27.57
CA LEU A 62 0.66 -22.61 27.75
C LEU A 62 1.27 -21.44 28.53
N VAL A 63 2.08 -21.74 29.53
CA VAL A 63 2.80 -20.74 30.35
C VAL A 63 4.29 -21.04 30.29
N ALA A 64 5.10 -20.02 30.05
CA ALA A 64 6.55 -20.17 30.00
C ALA A 64 7.11 -20.58 31.38
N THR A 65 7.94 -21.62 31.44
CA THR A 65 8.59 -22.10 32.68
C THR A 65 9.94 -21.43 32.91
N GLU A 66 10.47 -20.80 31.88
CA GLU A 66 11.70 -20.03 31.83
C GLU A 66 11.55 -18.83 30.87
N GLU A 67 12.58 -18.00 30.78
CA GLU A 67 12.61 -16.91 29.81
C GLU A 67 12.78 -17.48 28.38
N ILE A 68 11.91 -17.07 27.44
CA ILE A 68 12.00 -17.50 26.04
C ILE A 68 12.44 -16.30 25.18
N PRO A 69 13.64 -16.37 24.56
CA PRO A 69 14.11 -15.33 23.66
C PRO A 69 13.24 -15.15 22.41
N LYS A 70 13.29 -13.95 21.80
CA LYS A 70 12.66 -13.68 20.49
C LYS A 70 13.24 -14.61 19.43
N GLY A 71 12.38 -15.15 18.56
CA GLY A 71 12.75 -16.05 17.47
C GLY A 71 12.84 -17.53 17.85
N THR A 72 12.79 -17.87 19.14
CA THR A 72 12.82 -19.26 19.59
C THR A 72 11.60 -20.02 19.08
N ARG A 73 11.84 -21.21 18.51
CA ARG A 73 10.79 -22.20 18.21
C ARG A 73 10.33 -22.83 19.53
N ILE A 74 9.13 -22.43 19.97
CA ILE A 74 8.52 -22.88 21.22
C ILE A 74 8.09 -24.35 21.09
N LEU A 75 7.43 -24.70 19.99
CA LEU A 75 7.00 -26.07 19.70
C LEU A 75 6.99 -26.39 18.20
N SER A 76 7.01 -27.69 17.89
CA SER A 76 6.86 -28.25 16.55
C SER A 76 6.07 -29.56 16.61
N GLU A 77 4.83 -29.55 16.14
CA GLU A 77 3.87 -30.64 16.34
C GLU A 77 3.36 -31.23 15.03
N GLU A 78 3.19 -32.55 15.02
CA GLU A 78 2.42 -33.28 14.02
C GLU A 78 0.93 -33.16 14.28
N ALA A 79 0.14 -33.20 13.21
CA ALA A 79 -1.31 -33.19 13.30
C ALA A 79 -1.85 -34.54 13.84
N LEU A 80 -2.83 -34.48 14.73
CA LEU A 80 -3.64 -35.64 15.10
C LEU A 80 -4.70 -35.94 14.05
N ILE A 81 -5.30 -34.90 13.50
CA ILE A 81 -6.41 -34.95 12.53
C ILE A 81 -6.16 -33.85 11.52
N ILE A 82 -6.30 -34.15 10.24
CA ILE A 82 -6.25 -33.19 9.13
C ILE A 82 -7.61 -33.15 8.44
N VAL A 83 -8.12 -31.96 8.18
CA VAL A 83 -9.39 -31.72 7.51
C VAL A 83 -9.19 -30.88 6.27
N ASP A 84 -9.77 -31.35 5.16
CA ASP A 84 -9.89 -30.61 3.91
C ASP A 84 -11.14 -29.72 3.98
N GLU A 85 -10.94 -28.40 3.98
CA GLU A 85 -12.01 -27.41 4.06
C GLU A 85 -12.82 -27.29 2.75
N THR A 86 -12.30 -27.82 1.66
CA THR A 86 -12.98 -27.82 0.34
C THR A 86 -13.96 -28.98 0.19
N ALA A 87 -13.86 -29.99 1.05
CA ALA A 87 -14.71 -31.17 1.01
C ALA A 87 -16.19 -30.85 1.30
N SER A 88 -17.08 -31.62 0.69
CA SER A 88 -18.52 -31.54 1.01
C SER A 88 -18.76 -31.87 2.49
N SER A 89 -19.80 -31.27 3.10
CA SER A 89 -20.09 -31.48 4.52
C SER A 89 -20.22 -32.95 4.92
N LYS A 90 -20.81 -33.80 4.06
CA LYS A 90 -20.97 -35.24 4.33
C LYS A 90 -19.63 -35.97 4.28
N THR A 91 -18.79 -35.65 3.30
CA THR A 91 -17.45 -36.23 3.14
C THR A 91 -16.56 -35.84 4.32
N LEU A 92 -16.61 -34.56 4.70
CA LEU A 92 -15.86 -34.00 5.82
C LEU A 92 -16.20 -34.70 7.14
N LEU A 93 -17.48 -34.81 7.48
CA LEU A 93 -17.92 -35.49 8.71
C LEU A 93 -17.49 -36.95 8.75
N THR A 94 -17.64 -37.68 7.64
CA THR A 94 -17.20 -39.08 7.53
C THR A 94 -15.69 -39.21 7.75
N SER A 95 -14.90 -38.32 7.14
CA SER A 95 -13.44 -38.29 7.28
C SER A 95 -13.02 -38.03 8.73
N ILE A 96 -13.65 -37.04 9.38
CA ILE A 96 -13.39 -36.69 10.78
C ILE A 96 -13.64 -37.89 11.69
N CYS A 97 -14.80 -38.55 11.59
CA CYS A 97 -15.12 -39.70 12.43
C CYS A 97 -14.10 -40.82 12.27
N LYS A 98 -13.74 -41.15 11.02
CA LYS A 98 -12.74 -42.19 10.72
C LYS A 98 -11.38 -41.88 11.35
N GLN A 99 -10.92 -40.63 11.27
CA GLN A 99 -9.66 -40.22 11.87
C GLN A 99 -9.71 -40.29 13.40
N VAL A 100 -10.78 -39.79 14.04
CA VAL A 100 -10.95 -39.83 15.51
C VAL A 100 -11.06 -41.27 16.04
N GLU A 101 -11.64 -42.19 15.27
CA GLU A 101 -11.71 -43.62 15.57
C GLU A 101 -10.39 -44.35 15.41
N ALA A 102 -9.49 -43.84 14.56
CA ALA A 102 -8.15 -44.39 14.38
C ALA A 102 -7.13 -43.89 15.43
N LEU A 103 -7.47 -42.87 16.23
CA LEU A 103 -6.59 -42.35 17.28
C LEU A 103 -6.40 -43.36 18.41
N SER A 104 -5.20 -43.37 19.01
CA SER A 104 -4.98 -44.08 20.27
C SER A 104 -5.81 -43.49 21.40
N GLU A 105 -6.12 -44.29 22.42
CA GLU A 105 -6.85 -43.85 23.62
C GLU A 105 -6.31 -42.53 24.24
N PRO A 106 -4.98 -42.37 24.44
CA PRO A 106 -4.43 -41.10 24.92
C PRO A 106 -4.70 -39.91 23.98
N GLN A 107 -4.48 -40.08 22.67
CA GLN A 107 -4.72 -39.02 21.68
C GLN A 107 -6.20 -38.64 21.59
N ARG A 108 -7.09 -39.64 21.61
CA ARG A 108 -8.54 -39.45 21.61
C ARG A 108 -9.00 -38.68 22.86
N ARG A 109 -8.47 -39.01 24.05
CA ARG A 109 -8.75 -38.23 25.28
C ARG A 109 -8.29 -36.78 25.17
N VAL A 110 -7.11 -36.54 24.59
CA VAL A 110 -6.63 -35.17 24.35
C VAL A 110 -7.58 -34.41 23.43
N PHE A 111 -7.98 -35.00 22.29
CA PHE A 111 -8.94 -34.42 21.35
C PHE A 111 -10.29 -34.13 22.00
N LEU A 112 -10.89 -35.11 22.68
CA LEU A 112 -12.21 -34.97 23.31
C LEU A 112 -12.25 -33.99 24.48
N SER A 113 -11.09 -33.68 25.09
CA SER A 113 -10.99 -32.66 26.13
C SER A 113 -10.78 -31.24 25.60
N MET A 114 -10.75 -31.04 24.27
CA MET A 114 -10.69 -29.72 23.66
C MET A 114 -12.04 -29.00 23.76
N ARG A 115 -12.02 -27.67 23.72
CA ARG A 115 -13.23 -26.86 23.89
C ARG A 115 -14.16 -27.07 22.70
N ASN A 116 -15.45 -27.23 22.94
CA ASN A 116 -16.46 -27.20 21.90
C ASN A 116 -17.52 -26.15 22.25
N ILE A 117 -17.63 -25.10 21.45
CA ILE A 117 -18.65 -24.05 21.65
C ILE A 117 -19.95 -24.35 20.91
N HIS A 118 -19.99 -25.43 20.12
CA HIS A 118 -21.12 -25.79 19.29
C HIS A 118 -21.97 -26.87 19.99
N PRO A 119 -23.30 -26.74 19.97
CA PRO A 119 -24.18 -27.81 20.46
C PRO A 119 -24.01 -29.05 19.58
N TYR A 120 -24.15 -30.23 20.18
CA TYR A 120 -24.02 -31.51 19.48
C TYR A 120 -25.00 -32.54 20.06
N GLU A 121 -25.52 -33.39 19.16
CA GLU A 121 -26.47 -34.46 19.50
C GLU A 121 -25.86 -35.85 19.33
N ASN A 122 -24.75 -35.94 18.59
CA ASN A 122 -24.06 -37.18 18.29
C ASN A 122 -22.55 -36.94 18.19
N ALA A 123 -21.78 -38.02 18.15
CA ALA A 123 -20.32 -37.98 18.10
C ALA A 123 -19.78 -37.22 16.86
N ALA A 124 -20.38 -37.39 15.68
CA ALA A 124 -19.93 -36.70 14.48
C ALA A 124 -20.05 -35.18 14.60
N ASN A 125 -21.18 -34.68 15.11
CA ASN A 125 -21.41 -33.26 15.35
C ASN A 125 -20.50 -32.73 16.48
N GLN A 126 -20.23 -33.55 17.50
CA GLN A 126 -19.29 -33.22 18.58
C GLN A 126 -17.87 -33.03 18.03
N TYR A 127 -17.37 -34.00 17.26
CA TYR A 127 -16.01 -33.97 16.71
C TYR A 127 -15.82 -32.80 15.77
N HIS A 128 -16.81 -32.56 14.91
CA HIS A 128 -16.80 -31.40 14.02
C HIS A 128 -16.83 -30.09 14.82
N GLY A 129 -17.65 -29.98 15.87
CA GLY A 129 -17.68 -28.80 16.74
C GLY A 129 -16.33 -28.53 17.42
N ILE A 130 -15.65 -29.58 17.91
CA ILE A 130 -14.28 -29.48 18.44
C ILE A 130 -13.32 -28.95 17.38
N ILE A 131 -13.34 -29.53 16.18
CA ILE A 131 -12.45 -29.09 15.09
C ILE A 131 -12.71 -27.62 14.75
N ARG A 132 -13.97 -27.24 14.58
CA ARG A 132 -14.35 -25.85 14.28
C ARG A 132 -13.90 -24.84 15.32
N THR A 133 -13.80 -25.25 16.57
CA THR A 133 -13.43 -24.37 17.67
C THR A 133 -11.91 -24.22 17.80
N ASN A 134 -11.12 -25.24 17.45
CA ASN A 134 -9.70 -25.31 17.84
C ASN A 134 -8.72 -25.47 16.67
N CYS A 135 -9.17 -25.80 15.47
CA CYS A 135 -8.25 -26.15 14.39
C CYS A 135 -7.30 -25.00 14.04
N LEU A 136 -6.08 -25.38 13.64
CA LEU A 136 -5.06 -24.48 13.15
C LEU A 136 -4.65 -24.89 11.72
N PRO A 137 -4.04 -23.97 10.95
CA PRO A 137 -3.65 -24.27 9.58
C PRO A 137 -2.67 -25.44 9.46
N ALA A 138 -2.88 -26.26 8.45
CA ALA A 138 -2.07 -27.42 8.08
C ALA A 138 -1.48 -27.32 6.66
N ASP A 139 -1.75 -26.22 5.96
CA ASP A 139 -1.13 -25.87 4.68
C ASP A 139 -0.92 -24.36 4.57
N VAL A 140 -0.20 -23.94 3.52
CA VAL A 140 -0.01 -22.50 3.21
C VAL A 140 -1.14 -21.94 2.36
N SER A 141 -1.89 -22.80 1.66
CA SER A 141 -2.98 -22.36 0.78
C SER A 141 -4.27 -22.06 1.53
N GLY A 142 -4.37 -22.50 2.80
CA GLY A 142 -5.55 -22.32 3.64
C GLY A 142 -6.70 -23.25 3.26
N TYR A 143 -6.40 -24.39 2.64
CA TYR A 143 -7.39 -25.42 2.31
C TYR A 143 -7.39 -26.57 3.32
N GLU A 144 -6.33 -26.71 4.11
CA GLU A 144 -6.21 -27.74 5.12
C GLU A 144 -6.07 -27.13 6.51
N SER A 145 -6.89 -27.64 7.43
CA SER A 145 -6.83 -27.33 8.85
C SER A 145 -6.55 -28.61 9.63
N ALA A 146 -5.99 -28.51 10.81
CA ALA A 146 -5.65 -29.67 11.63
C ALA A 146 -5.79 -29.41 13.13
N ILE A 147 -5.83 -30.52 13.88
CA ILE A 147 -5.76 -30.52 15.34
C ILE A 147 -4.37 -30.92 15.79
N PHE A 148 -3.80 -30.09 16.64
CA PHE A 148 -2.49 -30.28 17.25
C PHE A 148 -2.67 -30.39 18.78
N PRO A 149 -2.00 -31.33 19.47
CA PRO A 149 -2.25 -31.61 20.88
C PRO A 149 -2.11 -30.37 21.78
N GLU A 150 -1.04 -29.59 21.62
CA GLU A 150 -0.72 -28.46 22.48
C GLU A 150 -0.86 -27.12 21.78
N ALA A 151 -0.53 -27.01 20.48
CA ALA A 151 -0.67 -25.75 19.75
C ALA A 151 -2.13 -25.25 19.73
N CYS A 152 -3.11 -26.16 19.62
CA CYS A 152 -4.54 -25.82 19.71
C CYS A 152 -5.00 -25.41 21.12
N ARG A 153 -4.15 -25.53 22.15
CA ARG A 153 -4.42 -25.06 23.52
C ARG A 153 -3.91 -23.65 23.78
N ILE A 154 -3.15 -23.06 22.87
CA ILE A 154 -2.60 -21.72 23.07
C ILE A 154 -3.73 -20.69 23.00
N ASN A 155 -3.83 -19.85 24.04
CA ASN A 155 -4.88 -18.85 24.14
C ASN A 155 -4.67 -17.64 23.24
N HIS A 156 -5.75 -16.88 23.03
CA HIS A 156 -5.74 -15.69 22.20
C HIS A 156 -5.20 -14.44 22.93
N ALA A 157 -4.40 -13.66 22.22
CA ALA A 157 -4.26 -12.22 22.46
C ALA A 157 -4.25 -11.46 21.11
N CYS A 158 -4.81 -10.25 21.07
CA CYS A 158 -4.76 -9.42 19.86
C CYS A 158 -3.38 -8.80 19.62
N ASP A 159 -2.56 -8.68 20.67
CA ASP A 159 -1.13 -8.35 20.63
C ASP A 159 -0.30 -9.55 21.11
N ASN A 160 -0.56 -10.71 20.48
CA ASN A 160 0.07 -11.99 20.75
C ASN A 160 1.61 -11.92 20.83
N ASN A 161 2.19 -12.75 21.68
CA ASN A 161 3.63 -12.86 21.87
C ASN A 161 4.28 -14.01 21.09
N ALA A 162 3.49 -14.88 20.45
CA ALA A 162 3.97 -15.95 19.60
C ALA A 162 3.22 -16.03 18.26
N GLN A 163 3.92 -16.44 17.20
CA GLN A 163 3.40 -16.62 15.84
C GLN A 163 3.21 -18.10 15.55
N LYS A 164 2.00 -18.45 15.11
CA LYS A 164 1.65 -19.79 14.63
C LYS A 164 1.90 -19.89 13.12
N SER A 165 2.43 -21.00 12.63
CA SER A 165 2.67 -21.22 11.21
C SER A 165 2.78 -22.71 10.86
N TRP A 166 2.27 -23.09 9.69
CA TRP A 166 2.56 -24.38 9.10
C TRP A 166 3.91 -24.36 8.39
N ASN A 167 4.83 -25.24 8.79
CA ASN A 167 6.11 -25.39 8.13
C ASN A 167 6.02 -26.50 7.08
N GLU A 168 5.98 -26.12 5.80
CA GLU A 168 5.80 -27.06 4.68
C GLU A 168 6.95 -28.06 4.51
N ARG A 169 8.17 -27.69 4.92
CA ARG A 169 9.35 -28.54 4.78
C ARG A 169 9.40 -29.60 5.87
N LEU A 170 8.99 -29.23 7.09
CA LEU A 170 8.88 -30.17 8.21
C LEU A 170 7.56 -30.94 8.21
N LYS A 171 6.54 -30.47 7.49
CA LYS A 171 5.16 -30.97 7.58
C LYS A 171 4.63 -30.96 9.02
N ARG A 172 4.91 -29.88 9.74
CA ARG A 172 4.57 -29.70 11.15
C ARG A 172 4.06 -28.29 11.41
N HIS A 173 3.17 -28.16 12.40
CA HIS A 173 2.79 -26.87 12.92
C HIS A 173 3.86 -26.36 13.89
N THR A 174 4.24 -25.10 13.75
CA THR A 174 5.30 -24.48 14.53
C THR A 174 4.79 -23.21 15.19
N VAL A 175 5.34 -22.91 16.37
CA VAL A 175 5.07 -21.67 17.09
C VAL A 175 6.39 -21.03 17.47
N HIS A 176 6.58 -19.76 17.08
CA HIS A 176 7.81 -19.02 17.36
C HIS A 176 7.53 -17.78 18.19
N ALA A 177 8.42 -17.43 19.11
CA ALA A 177 8.30 -16.24 19.95
C ALA A 177 8.54 -14.94 19.13
N LEU A 178 7.57 -14.02 19.12
CA LEU A 178 7.66 -12.73 18.42
C LEU A 178 8.47 -11.68 19.20
N ARG A 179 8.61 -11.91 20.50
CA ARG A 179 9.39 -11.09 21.43
C ARG A 179 9.90 -11.98 22.55
N LYS A 180 10.72 -11.39 23.42
CA LYS A 180 11.01 -11.99 24.72
C LYS A 180 9.72 -12.30 25.48
N ILE A 181 9.59 -13.52 25.99
CA ILE A 181 8.49 -13.98 26.86
C ILE A 181 9.10 -14.27 28.22
N GLU A 182 8.59 -13.62 29.26
CA GLU A 182 9.12 -13.77 30.62
C GLU A 182 8.67 -15.10 31.25
N LYS A 183 9.46 -15.63 32.18
CA LYS A 183 9.05 -16.78 32.99
C LYS A 183 7.70 -16.49 33.69
N GLY A 184 6.75 -17.42 33.57
CA GLY A 184 5.40 -17.29 34.11
C GLY A 184 4.44 -16.50 33.22
N GLU A 185 4.90 -15.95 32.10
CA GLU A 185 4.04 -15.30 31.12
C GLU A 185 3.28 -16.34 30.28
N GLU A 186 2.00 -16.07 30.02
CA GLU A 186 1.17 -16.89 29.12
C GLU A 186 1.64 -16.73 27.66
N ILE A 187 1.86 -17.85 26.99
CA ILE A 187 2.15 -17.88 25.55
C ILE A 187 0.81 -17.74 24.82
N THR A 188 0.75 -16.80 23.89
CA THR A 188 -0.49 -16.41 23.19
C THR A 188 -0.26 -16.28 21.69
N ILE A 189 -1.30 -16.65 20.92
CA ILE A 189 -1.36 -16.49 19.46
C ILE A 189 -2.57 -15.62 19.08
N THR A 190 -2.59 -15.08 17.85
CA THR A 190 -3.83 -14.49 17.33
C THR A 190 -4.72 -15.54 16.67
N TYR A 191 -6.01 -15.57 17.01
CA TYR A 191 -7.02 -16.41 16.35
C TYR A 191 -7.61 -15.71 15.11
N LEU A 192 -7.39 -14.40 15.01
CA LEU A 192 -7.99 -13.54 13.99
C LEU A 192 -6.91 -12.94 13.08
N SER A 193 -7.34 -12.48 11.91
CA SER A 193 -6.53 -11.58 11.07
C SER A 193 -6.10 -10.32 11.86
N PRO A 194 -4.81 -9.95 11.84
CA PRO A 194 -4.22 -9.00 12.80
C PRO A 194 -4.57 -7.54 12.52
N LEU A 195 -5.09 -7.20 11.33
CA LEU A 195 -5.30 -5.80 10.91
C LEU A 195 -6.71 -5.26 11.20
N LYS A 196 -7.51 -5.94 12.02
CA LYS A 196 -8.92 -5.57 12.30
C LYS A 196 -9.04 -4.61 13.49
N SER A 197 -10.04 -3.72 13.48
CA SER A 197 -10.32 -2.79 14.60
C SER A 197 -10.77 -3.51 15.87
N ARG A 198 -10.65 -2.86 17.04
CA ARG A 198 -11.06 -3.43 18.35
C ARG A 198 -12.49 -3.96 18.34
N GLU A 199 -13.42 -3.18 17.81
CA GLU A 199 -14.83 -3.57 17.76
C GLU A 199 -15.04 -4.83 16.90
N VAL A 200 -14.41 -4.87 15.72
CA VAL A 200 -14.49 -6.02 14.82
C VAL A 200 -13.87 -7.26 15.46
N ARG A 201 -12.69 -7.12 16.10
CA ARG A 201 -12.04 -8.23 16.82
C ARG A 201 -12.93 -8.78 17.93
N GLN A 202 -13.49 -7.91 18.79
CA GLN A 202 -14.37 -8.33 19.90
C GLN A 202 -15.62 -9.05 19.39
N LYS A 203 -16.30 -8.52 18.36
CA LYS A 203 -17.46 -9.18 17.75
C LYS A 203 -17.11 -10.54 17.16
N ALA A 204 -15.95 -10.66 16.51
CA ALA A 204 -15.49 -11.93 15.94
C ALA A 204 -15.17 -12.96 17.03
N LEU A 205 -14.49 -12.57 18.11
CA LEU A 205 -14.20 -13.47 19.23
C LEU A 205 -15.45 -13.91 19.97
N GLN A 206 -16.40 -13.00 20.21
CA GLN A 206 -17.66 -13.35 20.86
C GLN A 206 -18.47 -14.34 20.02
N ARG A 207 -18.54 -14.14 18.69
CA ARG A 207 -19.29 -15.01 17.78
C ARG A 207 -18.60 -16.36 17.53
N GLY A 208 -17.28 -16.36 17.37
CA GLY A 208 -16.51 -17.53 16.94
C GLY A 208 -15.91 -18.34 18.08
N PHE A 209 -15.79 -17.77 19.29
CA PHE A 209 -15.12 -18.40 20.43
C PHE A 209 -15.84 -18.18 21.77
N GLY A 210 -16.87 -17.33 21.81
CA GLY A 210 -17.72 -17.15 22.99
C GLY A 210 -17.06 -16.40 24.14
N PHE A 211 -16.08 -15.53 23.88
CA PHE A 211 -15.44 -14.72 24.93
C PHE A 211 -15.15 -13.28 24.49
N THR A 212 -14.98 -12.40 25.48
CA THR A 212 -14.53 -11.01 25.32
C THR A 212 -13.04 -10.92 25.64
N CYS A 213 -12.25 -10.35 24.75
CA CYS A 213 -10.79 -10.26 24.92
C CYS A 213 -10.41 -9.10 25.84
N SER A 214 -9.54 -9.38 26.82
CA SER A 214 -9.00 -8.41 27.79
C SER A 214 -7.49 -8.19 27.64
N CYS A 215 -6.89 -8.60 26.51
CA CYS A 215 -5.46 -8.39 26.24
C CYS A 215 -5.08 -6.90 26.30
N ARG A 216 -3.79 -6.60 26.40
CA ARG A 216 -3.28 -5.22 26.53
C ARG A 216 -3.77 -4.32 25.40
N LEU A 217 -3.82 -4.82 24.15
CA LEU A 217 -4.37 -4.05 23.02
C LEU A 217 -5.86 -3.73 23.17
N CYS A 218 -6.66 -4.71 23.61
CA CYS A 218 -8.10 -4.51 23.84
C CYS A 218 -8.40 -3.72 25.12
N SER A 219 -7.44 -3.61 26.04
CA SER A 219 -7.58 -2.85 27.29
C SER A 219 -7.03 -1.42 27.17
N LEU A 220 -6.59 -1.00 25.98
CA LEU A 220 -6.14 0.37 25.75
C LEU A 220 -7.26 1.40 26.04
N PRO A 221 -6.89 2.59 26.57
CA PRO A 221 -7.81 3.72 26.68
C PRO A 221 -8.40 4.11 25.32
N ALA A 222 -9.62 4.64 25.31
CA ALA A 222 -10.38 4.93 24.08
C ALA A 222 -9.59 5.71 23.02
N LYS A 223 -8.83 6.76 23.42
CA LYS A 223 -8.00 7.55 22.49
C LYS A 223 -6.91 6.71 21.83
N LYS A 224 -6.15 5.92 22.61
CA LYS A 224 -5.09 5.05 22.11
C LYS A 224 -5.64 3.89 21.28
N SER A 225 -6.80 3.36 21.66
CA SER A 225 -7.51 2.35 20.87
C SER A 225 -7.90 2.89 19.50
N ARG A 226 -8.48 4.10 19.42
CA ARG A 226 -8.83 4.73 18.14
C ARG A 226 -7.62 4.98 17.25
N GLU A 227 -6.51 5.44 17.82
CA GLU A 227 -5.27 5.63 17.05
C GLU A 227 -4.72 4.30 16.53
N SER A 228 -4.74 3.25 17.36
CA SER A 228 -4.34 1.92 16.93
C SER A 228 -5.26 1.40 15.82
N ASP A 229 -6.57 1.52 15.98
CA ASP A 229 -7.55 1.08 14.98
C ASP A 229 -7.38 1.83 13.66
N PHE A 230 -7.08 3.14 13.69
CA PHE A 230 -6.74 3.92 12.51
C PHE A 230 -5.48 3.38 11.81
N ASN A 231 -4.38 3.16 12.53
CA ASN A 231 -3.14 2.66 11.92
C ASN A 231 -3.37 1.26 11.30
N LEU A 232 -4.15 0.40 11.97
CA LEU A 232 -4.49 -0.95 11.51
C LEU A 232 -5.27 -0.94 10.21
N GLU A 233 -6.29 -0.09 10.14
CA GLU A 233 -7.13 0.06 8.96
C GLU A 233 -6.34 0.67 7.81
N GLU A 234 -5.43 1.61 8.08
CA GLU A 234 -4.60 2.23 7.06
C GLU A 234 -3.61 1.24 6.42
N ILE A 235 -3.03 0.31 7.20
CA ILE A 235 -2.21 -0.78 6.63
C ILE A 235 -3.05 -1.60 5.65
N ARG A 236 -4.28 -1.97 6.04
CA ARG A 236 -5.20 -2.74 5.20
C ARG A 236 -5.62 -1.95 3.96
N ARG A 237 -5.86 -0.64 4.09
CA ARG A 237 -6.16 0.24 2.96
C ARG A 237 -5.00 0.22 1.97
N LEU A 238 -3.77 0.43 2.44
CA LEU A 238 -2.60 0.42 1.57
C LEU A 238 -2.46 -0.92 0.86
N ASP A 239 -2.72 -2.04 1.55
CA ASP A 239 -2.78 -3.36 0.93
C ASP A 239 -3.80 -3.44 -0.22
N GLU A 240 -5.02 -2.92 0.00
CA GLU A 240 -6.08 -2.89 -1.02
C GLU A 240 -5.76 -1.94 -2.19
N VAL A 241 -5.14 -0.79 -1.91
CA VAL A 241 -4.66 0.16 -2.93
C VAL A 241 -3.62 -0.52 -3.82
N ILE A 242 -2.60 -1.13 -3.19
CA ILE A 242 -1.51 -1.81 -3.90
C ILE A 242 -2.05 -2.95 -4.77
N ASP A 243 -3.03 -3.71 -4.28
CA ASP A 243 -3.69 -4.77 -5.06
C ASP A 243 -4.39 -4.24 -6.33
N GLN A 244 -4.98 -3.05 -6.28
CA GLN A 244 -5.68 -2.45 -7.44
C GLN A 244 -4.74 -2.07 -8.58
N PHE A 245 -3.49 -1.74 -8.27
CA PHE A 245 -2.49 -1.43 -9.29
C PHE A 245 -2.10 -2.66 -10.12
N GLY A 246 -2.23 -3.85 -9.54
CA GLY A 246 -1.87 -5.11 -10.17
C GLY A 246 -0.39 -5.16 -10.64
N PRO A 247 -0.05 -6.16 -11.47
CA PRO A 247 1.31 -6.31 -11.98
C PRO A 247 1.77 -5.14 -12.88
N GLU A 248 0.85 -4.50 -13.60
CA GLU A 248 1.16 -3.38 -14.49
C GLU A 248 1.60 -2.13 -13.72
N GLY A 249 1.09 -1.93 -12.50
CA GLY A 249 1.44 -0.79 -11.68
C GLY A 249 2.91 -0.73 -11.26
N ILE A 250 3.59 -1.88 -11.19
CA ILE A 250 5.04 -1.98 -10.96
C ILE A 250 5.84 -1.17 -12.00
N LEU A 251 5.30 -0.96 -13.21
CA LEU A 251 6.01 -0.28 -14.29
C LEU A 251 5.61 1.18 -14.44
N VAL A 252 4.39 1.52 -14.03
CA VAL A 252 3.82 2.85 -14.25
C VAL A 252 3.90 3.73 -13.00
N TYR A 253 3.80 3.17 -11.79
CA TYR A 253 3.64 3.93 -10.53
C TYR A 253 4.71 3.56 -9.49
N GLN A 254 5.95 3.41 -9.95
CA GLN A 254 7.05 2.83 -9.20
C GLN A 254 7.37 3.58 -7.91
N THR A 255 7.51 4.90 -8.02
CA THR A 255 7.85 5.76 -6.88
C THR A 255 6.71 5.80 -5.87
N GLN A 256 5.47 5.86 -6.36
CA GLN A 256 4.28 5.88 -5.51
C GLN A 256 4.08 4.56 -4.75
N LEU A 257 4.21 3.42 -5.45
CA LEU A 257 4.14 2.10 -4.82
C LEU A 257 5.24 1.91 -3.77
N LEU A 258 6.46 2.37 -4.05
CA LEU A 258 7.56 2.33 -3.07
C LEU A 258 7.22 3.16 -1.83
N GLY A 259 6.62 4.34 -2.02
CA GLY A 259 6.14 5.19 -0.93
C GLY A 259 5.00 4.56 -0.12
N TYR A 260 4.06 3.84 -0.75
CA TYR A 260 3.04 3.10 -0.02
C TYR A 260 3.63 1.96 0.82
N PHE A 261 4.60 1.21 0.29
CA PHE A 261 5.32 0.21 1.08
C PHE A 261 6.07 0.83 2.26
N GLU A 262 6.68 2.01 2.07
CA GLU A 262 7.29 2.76 3.16
C GLU A 262 6.26 3.12 4.25
N SER A 263 5.12 3.65 3.85
CA SER A 263 4.03 4.00 4.77
C SER A 263 3.53 2.79 5.55
N GLN A 264 3.39 1.63 4.89
CA GLN A 264 3.08 0.37 5.57
C GLN A 264 4.14 0.02 6.62
N VAL A 265 5.44 0.04 6.27
CA VAL A 265 6.54 -0.23 7.21
C VAL A 265 6.49 0.70 8.42
N ARG A 266 6.30 2.00 8.20
CA ARG A 266 6.18 3.00 9.27
C ARG A 266 4.98 2.72 10.19
N LEU A 267 3.84 2.34 9.63
CA LEU A 267 2.64 2.01 10.40
C LEU A 267 2.83 0.73 11.23
N TYR A 268 3.49 -0.30 10.69
CA TYR A 268 3.87 -1.50 11.43
C TYR A 268 4.79 -1.20 12.61
N ILE A 269 5.85 -0.41 12.38
CA ILE A 269 6.77 0.04 13.43
C ILE A 269 6.03 0.82 14.51
N LYS A 270 5.17 1.78 14.11
CA LYS A 270 4.36 2.58 15.03
C LYS A 270 3.41 1.71 15.88
N GLN A 271 2.88 0.65 15.28
CA GLN A 271 2.02 -0.31 15.97
C GLN A 271 2.82 -1.28 16.86
N GLY A 272 4.16 -1.31 16.75
CA GLY A 272 5.04 -2.20 17.47
C GLY A 272 4.86 -3.66 17.04
N ARG A 273 4.67 -3.92 15.75
CA ARG A 273 4.41 -5.25 15.21
C ARG A 273 5.38 -5.63 14.12
N GLU A 274 6.02 -6.78 14.31
CA GLU A 274 6.89 -7.45 13.35
C GLU A 274 6.30 -8.83 13.07
N ASP A 275 5.20 -8.87 12.33
CA ASP A 275 4.51 -10.10 11.95
C ASP A 275 4.85 -10.50 10.50
N VAL A 276 4.20 -11.56 10.02
CA VAL A 276 4.33 -12.06 8.65
C VAL A 276 3.97 -11.00 7.59
N GLY A 277 3.06 -10.07 7.90
CA GLY A 277 2.70 -8.99 7.00
C GLY A 277 3.79 -7.94 6.89
N PHE A 278 4.42 -7.60 8.02
CA PHE A 278 5.58 -6.71 8.04
C PHE A 278 6.74 -7.25 7.18
N ALA A 279 7.03 -8.56 7.29
CA ALA A 279 8.05 -9.21 6.46
C ALA A 279 7.68 -9.15 4.97
N GLN A 280 6.41 -9.39 4.64
CA GLN A 280 5.92 -9.37 3.27
C GLN A 280 5.98 -7.97 2.63
N THR A 281 5.76 -6.89 3.39
CA THR A 281 5.93 -5.52 2.87
C THR A 281 7.34 -5.31 2.32
N PHE A 282 8.38 -5.80 3.01
CA PHE A 282 9.75 -5.73 2.51
C PHE A 282 9.98 -6.61 1.28
N VAL A 283 9.37 -7.81 1.22
CA VAL A 283 9.42 -8.67 0.03
C VAL A 283 8.83 -7.94 -1.18
N ASN A 284 7.67 -7.31 -1.02
CA ASN A 284 6.99 -6.58 -2.09
C ASN A 284 7.81 -5.37 -2.56
N ALA A 285 8.40 -4.62 -1.63
CA ALA A 285 9.32 -3.51 -1.94
C ALA A 285 10.56 -4.01 -2.71
N ALA A 286 11.16 -5.12 -2.28
CA ALA A 286 12.30 -5.73 -2.97
C ALA A 286 11.96 -6.10 -4.42
N GLN A 287 10.82 -6.77 -4.62
CA GLN A 287 10.35 -7.17 -5.93
C GLN A 287 10.10 -5.96 -6.86
N LEU A 288 9.47 -4.91 -6.33
CA LEU A 288 9.23 -3.66 -7.06
C LEU A 288 10.55 -3.02 -7.55
N VAL A 289 11.54 -2.87 -6.65
CA VAL A 289 12.80 -2.20 -7.00
C VAL A 289 13.64 -3.04 -7.96
N ILE A 290 13.67 -4.37 -7.79
CA ILE A 290 14.40 -5.29 -8.68
C ILE A 290 13.77 -5.34 -10.08
N ALA A 291 12.43 -5.32 -10.16
CA ALA A 291 11.73 -5.24 -11.44
C ALA A 291 12.10 -3.98 -12.24
N ASN A 292 12.60 -2.94 -11.56
CA ASN A 292 13.06 -1.67 -12.12
C ASN A 292 14.60 -1.53 -12.24
N GLY A 293 15.31 -2.62 -12.01
CA GLY A 293 16.77 -2.73 -12.18
C GLY A 293 17.58 -2.35 -10.94
N ASP A 294 16.96 -2.04 -9.81
CA ASP A 294 17.66 -1.60 -8.59
C ASP A 294 18.03 -2.80 -7.70
N LEU A 295 19.15 -3.46 -8.03
CA LEU A 295 19.64 -4.62 -7.28
C LEU A 295 20.17 -4.24 -5.89
N ALA A 296 20.71 -3.04 -5.73
CA ALA A 296 21.28 -2.58 -4.46
C ALA A 296 20.21 -2.50 -3.36
N ARG A 297 19.10 -1.79 -3.61
CA ARG A 297 17.98 -1.73 -2.67
C ARG A 297 17.25 -3.06 -2.57
N GLY A 298 17.14 -3.78 -3.68
CA GLY A 298 16.53 -5.12 -3.72
C GLY A 298 17.13 -6.07 -2.70
N ARG A 299 18.47 -6.14 -2.63
CA ARG A 299 19.18 -6.91 -1.61
C ARG A 299 18.81 -6.45 -0.20
N VAL A 300 18.91 -5.15 0.09
CA VAL A 300 18.69 -4.62 1.44
C VAL A 300 17.26 -4.91 1.93
N PHE A 301 16.27 -4.78 1.06
CA PHE A 301 14.89 -5.12 1.40
C PHE A 301 14.72 -6.63 1.67
N PHE A 302 15.32 -7.51 0.86
CA PHE A 302 15.29 -8.94 1.14
C PHE A 302 16.02 -9.30 2.44
N GLU A 303 17.15 -8.68 2.76
CA GLU A 303 17.86 -8.88 4.03
C GLU A 303 16.98 -8.52 5.24
N ARG A 304 16.23 -7.41 5.16
CA ARG A 304 15.23 -7.04 6.18
C ARG A 304 14.11 -8.07 6.28
N ALA A 305 13.57 -8.52 5.15
CA ALA A 305 12.55 -9.56 5.13
C ALA A 305 13.07 -10.87 5.77
N VAL A 306 14.29 -11.31 5.44
CA VAL A 306 14.94 -12.49 6.03
C VAL A 306 15.03 -12.36 7.54
N SER A 307 15.47 -11.22 8.06
CA SER A 307 15.57 -10.99 9.50
C SER A 307 14.23 -11.21 10.20
N VAL A 308 13.13 -10.70 9.61
CA VAL A 308 11.79 -10.88 10.19
C VAL A 308 11.34 -12.34 10.05
N TRP A 309 11.43 -12.96 8.87
CA TRP A 309 11.01 -14.34 8.64
C TRP A 309 11.69 -15.35 9.55
N LYS A 310 13.01 -15.20 9.77
CA LYS A 310 13.76 -16.05 10.69
C LYS A 310 13.19 -16.04 12.10
N THR A 311 12.76 -14.87 12.58
CA THR A 311 12.18 -14.73 13.92
C THR A 311 10.71 -15.11 14.01
N THR A 312 9.93 -14.94 12.93
CA THR A 312 8.47 -15.15 12.97
C THR A 312 8.06 -16.59 12.64
N ILE A 313 8.75 -17.25 11.70
CA ILE A 313 8.37 -18.60 11.22
C ILE A 313 9.57 -19.56 11.09
N GLY A 314 10.77 -19.11 11.45
CA GLY A 314 11.99 -19.92 11.44
C GLY A 314 12.78 -19.83 10.14
N GLU A 315 14.09 -20.07 10.24
CA GLU A 315 15.03 -20.01 9.11
C GLU A 315 14.89 -21.15 8.11
N ASP A 316 14.29 -22.27 8.54
CA ASP A 316 14.02 -23.44 7.73
C ASP A 316 12.70 -23.33 6.94
N SER A 317 11.95 -22.23 7.08
CA SER A 317 10.73 -21.96 6.32
C SER A 317 11.03 -21.68 4.84
N SER A 318 10.10 -22.05 3.96
CA SER A 318 10.21 -21.81 2.52
C SER A 318 10.41 -20.32 2.20
N GLN A 319 9.72 -19.44 2.93
CA GLN A 319 9.79 -17.99 2.77
C GLN A 319 11.17 -17.43 3.17
N ALA A 320 11.70 -17.85 4.33
CA ALA A 320 13.03 -17.43 4.77
C ALA A 320 14.11 -17.87 3.77
N ILE A 321 14.08 -19.13 3.34
CA ILE A 321 15.05 -19.70 2.39
C ILE A 321 15.01 -18.98 1.05
N ARG A 322 13.80 -18.76 0.51
CA ARG A 322 13.63 -18.02 -0.75
C ARG A 322 14.17 -16.60 -0.65
N CYS A 323 13.86 -15.89 0.45
CA CYS A 323 14.36 -14.52 0.65
C CYS A 323 15.88 -14.50 0.85
N VAL A 324 16.50 -15.52 1.49
CA VAL A 324 17.96 -15.63 1.60
C VAL A 324 18.60 -15.77 0.22
N ALA A 325 18.07 -16.66 -0.63
CA ALA A 325 18.58 -16.84 -1.99
C ALA A 325 18.47 -15.55 -2.83
N LEU A 326 17.35 -14.83 -2.72
CA LEU A 326 17.13 -13.58 -3.44
C LEU A 326 17.89 -12.39 -2.84
N ALA A 327 18.22 -12.39 -1.55
CA ALA A 327 19.14 -11.41 -0.96
C ALA A 327 20.57 -11.60 -1.46
N GLN A 328 21.00 -12.86 -1.61
CA GLN A 328 22.32 -13.20 -2.13
C GLN A 328 22.47 -12.79 -3.59
N ASP A 329 21.48 -13.14 -4.42
CA ASP A 329 21.44 -12.81 -5.83
C ASP A 329 20.02 -12.34 -6.26
N PRO A 330 19.73 -11.04 -6.13
CA PRO A 330 18.43 -10.48 -6.50
C PRO A 330 18.13 -10.55 -8.01
N SER A 331 19.15 -10.74 -8.85
CA SER A 331 18.97 -10.84 -10.30
C SER A 331 18.22 -12.11 -10.74
N ARG A 332 18.13 -13.10 -9.84
CA ARG A 332 17.35 -14.34 -10.04
C ARG A 332 15.84 -14.14 -9.90
N TYR A 333 15.38 -12.98 -9.46
CA TYR A 333 13.96 -12.68 -9.44
C TYR A 333 13.41 -12.60 -10.87
N GLU A 334 12.28 -13.26 -11.12
CA GLU A 334 11.73 -13.49 -12.46
C GLU A 334 11.46 -12.20 -13.26
N LEU A 335 11.13 -11.09 -12.59
CA LEU A 335 10.87 -9.81 -13.24
C LEU A 335 12.09 -8.89 -13.29
N TYR A 336 13.28 -9.36 -12.91
CA TYR A 336 14.50 -8.57 -13.04
C TYR A 336 14.73 -8.14 -14.50
N GLY A 337 15.04 -6.85 -14.70
CA GLY A 337 15.32 -6.29 -16.02
C GLY A 337 14.08 -5.92 -16.85
N PHE A 338 12.86 -6.04 -16.30
CA PHE A 338 11.64 -5.61 -16.97
C PHE A 338 11.62 -4.10 -17.24
N SER A 339 12.24 -3.32 -16.36
CA SER A 339 12.54 -1.90 -16.50
C SER A 339 13.97 -1.63 -16.04
N LYS A 340 14.62 -0.62 -16.62
CA LYS A 340 15.96 -0.14 -16.24
C LYS A 340 15.96 1.31 -15.76
N LYS A 341 14.82 1.81 -15.25
CA LYS A 341 14.72 3.20 -14.78
C LYS A 341 15.60 3.49 -13.57
N TRP A 342 15.89 2.49 -12.74
CA TRP A 342 16.65 2.67 -11.50
C TRP A 342 18.05 2.04 -11.53
N ASP A 343 18.26 1.03 -12.39
CA ASP A 343 19.54 0.41 -12.81
C ASP A 343 20.74 0.64 -11.86
N THR A 344 20.75 -0.06 -10.73
CA THR A 344 21.89 -0.05 -9.78
C THR A 344 22.45 -1.45 -9.63
N GLN A 345 23.76 -1.55 -9.45
CA GLN A 345 24.45 -2.83 -9.20
C GLN A 345 24.50 -3.17 -7.70
N LEU A 346 24.66 -4.46 -7.38
CA LEU A 346 24.73 -4.96 -5.99
C LEU A 346 25.74 -4.22 -5.10
N GLY A 347 26.88 -3.80 -5.67
CA GLY A 347 27.96 -3.11 -4.95
C GLY A 347 27.70 -1.64 -4.66
N GLU A 348 26.63 -1.06 -5.21
CA GLU A 348 26.35 0.39 -5.17
C GLU A 348 25.53 0.80 -3.94
N ALA A 349 25.23 -0.14 -3.03
CA ALA A 349 24.65 0.20 -1.73
C ALA A 349 25.65 1.06 -0.93
N PRO A 350 25.24 2.26 -0.47
CA PRO A 350 26.14 3.18 0.21
C PRO A 350 26.57 2.62 1.56
N ARG A 351 27.84 2.84 1.92
CA ARG A 351 28.43 2.40 3.19
C ARG A 351 28.75 3.61 4.05
N GLY A 352 28.54 3.48 5.36
CA GLY A 352 28.91 4.52 6.34
C GLY A 352 28.00 5.75 6.33
N LEU A 353 26.77 5.65 5.79
CA LEU A 353 25.76 6.69 5.98
C LEU A 353 25.20 6.63 7.40
N GLU A 354 24.83 7.79 7.93
CA GLU A 354 24.00 7.88 9.14
C GLU A 354 22.66 7.17 8.93
N PRO A 355 22.04 6.57 9.97
CA PRO A 355 20.83 5.76 9.82
C PRO A 355 19.68 6.47 9.08
N SER A 356 19.47 7.76 9.32
CA SER A 356 18.42 8.53 8.63
C SER A 356 18.71 8.72 7.14
N ASP A 357 19.97 9.02 6.78
CA ASP A 357 20.38 9.19 5.39
C ASP A 357 20.34 7.86 4.63
N PHE A 358 20.61 6.75 5.32
CA PHE A 358 20.45 5.41 4.75
C PHE A 358 18.98 5.09 4.46
N GLU A 359 18.06 5.43 5.36
CA GLU A 359 16.62 5.28 5.10
C GLU A 359 16.15 6.19 3.95
N ASP A 360 16.64 7.43 3.87
CA ASP A 360 16.32 8.33 2.75
C ASP A 360 16.80 7.73 1.42
N TRP A 361 18.01 7.17 1.38
CA TRP A 361 18.49 6.44 0.21
C TRP A 361 17.61 5.22 -0.08
N LEU A 362 17.34 4.37 0.91
CA LEU A 362 16.61 3.11 0.74
C LEU A 362 15.21 3.33 0.16
N TRP A 363 14.50 4.35 0.64
CA TRP A 363 13.15 4.70 0.18
C TRP A 363 13.12 5.72 -0.96
N ARG A 364 14.29 6.07 -1.52
CA ARG A 364 14.44 7.08 -2.59
C ARG A 364 13.78 8.43 -2.23
N ARG A 365 13.89 8.86 -0.97
CA ARG A 365 13.40 10.17 -0.53
C ARG A 365 14.27 11.26 -1.16
N GLU A 366 13.71 12.06 -2.05
CA GLU A 366 14.41 13.23 -2.56
C GLU A 366 14.59 14.24 -1.44
N LYS A 367 15.84 14.69 -1.21
CA LYS A 367 16.09 15.82 -0.31
C LYS A 367 15.58 17.10 -1.00
N PRO A 368 14.75 17.93 -0.33
CA PRO A 368 14.26 19.16 -0.92
C PRO A 368 15.45 20.01 -1.38
N LYS A 369 15.45 20.44 -2.64
CA LYS A 369 16.42 21.43 -3.11
C LYS A 369 16.17 22.75 -2.37
N PRO A 370 17.21 23.48 -1.91
CA PRO A 370 17.02 24.81 -1.36
C PRO A 370 16.34 25.71 -2.40
N LEU A 371 15.22 26.33 -2.03
CA LEU A 371 14.48 27.32 -2.81
C LEU A 371 15.31 28.60 -2.95
N THR A 372 16.28 28.60 -3.85
CA THR A 372 16.97 29.80 -4.31
C THR A 372 16.84 29.89 -5.82
N GLN A 373 15.67 30.34 -6.30
CA GLN A 373 15.42 31.03 -7.59
C GLN A 373 13.95 30.82 -8.06
N LEU A 374 12.96 31.37 -7.34
CA LEU A 374 11.64 31.65 -7.94
C LEU A 374 11.54 33.07 -8.53
N ALA A 375 12.64 33.84 -8.50
CA ALA A 375 12.72 35.10 -9.22
C ALA A 375 12.99 34.83 -10.71
N ASN A 376 11.93 34.90 -11.52
CA ASN A 376 11.88 34.97 -13.00
C ASN A 376 11.38 33.74 -13.80
N ALA A 377 10.73 32.75 -13.18
CA ALA A 377 10.20 31.59 -13.90
C ALA A 377 8.68 31.67 -14.17
N SER A 378 8.24 30.98 -15.22
CA SER A 378 6.85 30.74 -15.62
C SER A 378 5.88 30.58 -14.44
N PRO A 379 4.63 31.08 -14.51
CA PRO A 379 3.63 30.92 -13.45
C PRO A 379 3.19 29.47 -13.20
N PHE A 380 3.53 28.57 -14.12
CA PHE A 380 3.35 27.13 -13.98
C PHE A 380 4.53 26.55 -13.22
N THR A 381 4.26 25.96 -12.07
CA THR A 381 5.26 25.53 -11.10
C THR A 381 5.28 24.00 -11.01
N ALA A 382 6.47 23.40 -11.00
CA ALA A 382 6.63 21.98 -10.69
C ALA A 382 6.36 21.74 -9.19
N PHE A 383 6.03 20.50 -8.82
CA PHE A 383 5.70 20.14 -7.44
C PHE A 383 6.83 20.50 -6.46
N VAL A 384 8.08 20.21 -6.85
CA VAL A 384 9.28 20.50 -6.05
C VAL A 384 9.50 21.99 -5.77
N ASP A 385 8.94 22.85 -6.61
CA ASP A 385 9.05 24.31 -6.50
C ASP A 385 7.81 24.93 -5.80
N LEU A 386 6.80 24.13 -5.45
CA LEU A 386 5.63 24.63 -4.72
C LEU A 386 5.98 25.00 -3.26
N PRO A 387 5.30 25.98 -2.66
CA PRO A 387 5.47 26.28 -1.23
C PRO A 387 5.11 25.09 -0.35
N HIS A 388 5.87 24.85 0.72
CA HIS A 388 5.51 23.86 1.74
C HIS A 388 4.33 24.33 2.61
N GLN A 389 3.56 23.38 3.14
CA GLN A 389 2.43 23.63 4.05
C GLN A 389 2.76 24.61 5.21
N GLU A 390 3.99 24.56 5.75
CA GLU A 390 4.42 25.36 6.90
C GLU A 390 4.98 26.74 6.52
N MET A 391 5.19 27.03 5.23
CA MET A 391 5.67 28.35 4.79
C MET A 391 4.57 29.39 4.91
N THR A 392 4.72 30.27 5.90
CA THR A 392 3.89 31.47 6.09
C THR A 392 4.39 32.66 5.29
N SER A 393 5.63 32.66 4.77
CA SER A 393 6.27 33.82 4.13
C SER A 393 5.59 34.35 2.87
N PHE A 394 4.84 33.53 2.14
CA PHE A 394 4.10 33.93 0.94
C PHE A 394 2.76 34.62 1.23
N PHE A 395 2.29 34.53 2.47
CA PHE A 395 1.05 35.11 2.97
C PHE A 395 1.41 36.03 4.14
N GLY A 396 1.30 37.35 3.99
CA GLY A 396 1.57 38.29 5.10
C GLY A 396 0.95 37.80 6.43
N GLY A 397 1.76 37.73 7.49
CA GLY A 397 1.58 36.77 8.59
C GLY A 397 0.25 36.76 9.37
N SER A 398 0.15 35.72 10.20
CA SER A 398 -0.89 35.34 11.19
C SER A 398 -2.20 34.72 10.65
N ILE A 399 -2.55 33.59 11.29
CA ILE A 399 -3.49 32.52 10.88
C ILE A 399 -4.99 32.91 11.04
N ALA A 400 -5.35 34.20 11.08
CA ALA A 400 -6.74 34.62 11.34
C ALA A 400 -7.41 35.44 10.23
N ALA A 401 -6.69 35.86 9.20
CA ALA A 401 -7.24 36.41 7.96
C ALA A 401 -6.24 36.14 6.85
N ALA A 402 -6.61 35.37 5.82
CA ALA A 402 -5.70 35.04 4.73
C ALA A 402 -5.28 36.32 3.99
N SER A 403 -4.11 36.87 4.32
CA SER A 403 -3.48 37.92 3.51
C SER A 403 -3.29 37.42 2.08
N PRO A 404 -3.48 38.24 1.04
CA PRO A 404 -3.33 37.79 -0.34
C PRO A 404 -1.89 37.31 -0.63
N PRO A 405 -1.71 36.31 -1.51
CA PRO A 405 -0.40 35.79 -1.87
C PRO A 405 0.46 36.89 -2.53
N GLN A 406 1.78 36.87 -2.31
CA GLN A 406 2.69 37.88 -2.90
C GLN A 406 2.97 37.67 -4.40
N GLN A 407 2.53 36.55 -4.98
CA GLN A 407 2.53 36.28 -6.42
C GLN A 407 1.43 35.26 -6.76
N HIS A 408 0.94 35.22 -8.00
CA HIS A 408 0.09 34.14 -8.47
C HIS A 408 0.93 32.93 -8.95
N TRP A 409 0.56 31.71 -8.56
CA TRP A 409 1.16 30.48 -9.07
C TRP A 409 0.12 29.38 -9.24
N CYS A 410 0.40 28.41 -10.11
CA CYS A 410 -0.39 27.20 -10.18
C CYS A 410 0.44 25.96 -10.53
N PHE A 411 0.01 24.84 -9.98
CA PHE A 411 0.49 23.52 -10.36
C PHE A 411 -0.21 23.06 -11.63
N VAL A 412 0.55 22.45 -12.54
CA VAL A 412 0.03 21.85 -13.76
C VAL A 412 0.59 20.44 -13.89
N GLY A 413 -0.28 19.46 -14.10
CA GLY A 413 0.14 18.07 -14.28
C GLY A 413 -0.78 17.29 -15.22
N GLU A 414 -0.24 16.27 -15.87
CA GLU A 414 -0.99 15.31 -16.68
C GLU A 414 -1.46 14.15 -15.82
N ILE A 415 -2.73 13.77 -15.90
CA ILE A 415 -3.29 12.64 -15.16
C ILE A 415 -2.77 11.33 -15.78
N LEU A 416 -2.03 10.57 -14.98
CA LEU A 416 -1.55 9.23 -15.33
C LEU A 416 -2.57 8.15 -14.94
N GLY A 417 -3.30 8.38 -13.84
CA GLY A 417 -4.28 7.46 -13.29
C GLY A 417 -5.10 8.09 -12.17
N SER A 418 -6.11 7.36 -11.68
CA SER A 418 -6.98 7.78 -10.58
C SER A 418 -7.33 6.61 -9.69
N ILE A 419 -7.44 6.85 -8.39
CA ILE A 419 -7.82 5.88 -7.37
C ILE A 419 -9.00 6.47 -6.59
N MET A 420 -10.04 5.68 -6.35
CA MET A 420 -11.22 6.11 -5.58
C MET A 420 -11.53 5.06 -4.51
N LEU A 421 -11.17 5.35 -3.26
CA LEU A 421 -11.40 4.47 -2.12
C LEU A 421 -12.18 5.18 -1.01
N HIS A 422 -11.54 6.15 -0.34
CA HIS A 422 -12.16 6.99 0.69
C HIS A 422 -12.31 8.42 0.19
N HIS A 423 -11.33 8.86 -0.60
CA HIS A 423 -11.32 10.07 -1.38
C HIS A 423 -10.74 9.80 -2.76
N LEU A 424 -10.97 10.72 -3.70
CA LEU A 424 -10.32 10.71 -5.01
C LEU A 424 -8.83 11.02 -4.83
N GLU A 425 -7.99 10.20 -5.44
CA GLU A 425 -6.58 10.47 -5.64
C GLU A 425 -6.29 10.47 -7.15
N LEU A 426 -5.68 11.54 -7.64
CA LEU A 426 -5.19 11.62 -9.01
C LEU A 426 -3.67 11.49 -8.99
N VAL A 427 -3.15 10.53 -9.74
CA VAL A 427 -1.71 10.40 -9.96
C VAL A 427 -1.36 11.21 -11.19
N THR A 428 -0.47 12.18 -11.03
CA THR A 428 -0.16 13.16 -12.08
C THR A 428 1.32 13.20 -12.39
N ARG A 429 1.68 13.57 -13.61
CA ARG A 429 3.04 13.93 -14.01
C ARG A 429 3.10 15.43 -14.20
N ASP A 430 3.90 16.12 -13.41
CA ASP A 430 4.00 17.57 -13.47
C ASP A 430 4.84 18.07 -14.66
N ILE A 431 4.99 19.39 -14.78
CA ILE A 431 5.83 20.02 -15.82
C ILE A 431 7.32 19.72 -15.69
N GLY A 432 7.79 19.34 -14.50
CA GLY A 432 9.15 18.89 -14.24
C GLY A 432 9.37 17.42 -14.59
N GLY A 433 8.32 16.69 -14.93
CA GLY A 433 8.34 15.26 -15.23
C GLY A 433 8.20 14.37 -13.98
N PHE A 434 7.95 14.95 -12.81
CA PHE A 434 7.81 14.21 -11.54
C PHE A 434 6.40 13.65 -11.39
N GLU A 435 6.30 12.44 -10.83
CA GLU A 435 5.03 11.85 -10.43
C GLU A 435 4.58 12.43 -9.09
N VAL A 436 3.36 12.97 -9.06
CA VAL A 436 2.81 13.72 -7.93
C VAL A 436 1.41 13.21 -7.64
N ALA A 437 1.19 12.78 -6.39
CA ALA A 437 -0.12 12.39 -5.89
C ALA A 437 -0.94 13.62 -5.50
N LEU A 438 -2.17 13.70 -6.01
CA LEU A 438 -3.13 14.74 -5.69
C LEU A 438 -4.32 14.14 -4.94
N HIS A 439 -4.43 14.46 -3.65
CA HIS A 439 -5.46 13.90 -2.77
C HIS A 439 -6.59 14.89 -2.53
N PHE A 440 -7.84 14.48 -2.78
CA PHE A 440 -9.04 15.30 -2.63
C PHE A 440 -9.61 15.21 -1.21
N TYR A 441 -9.28 16.19 -0.38
CA TYR A 441 -9.85 16.41 0.94
C TYR A 441 -10.94 17.50 0.93
N THR A 442 -11.73 17.54 -0.15
CA THR A 442 -12.91 18.40 -0.26
C THR A 442 -14.06 17.83 0.59
N ASP A 443 -15.12 18.60 0.84
CA ASP A 443 -16.28 18.13 1.63
C ASP A 443 -16.91 16.83 1.09
N ARG A 444 -16.77 16.60 -0.23
CA ARG A 444 -17.27 15.42 -0.93
C ARG A 444 -16.18 14.44 -1.31
N LEU A 445 -14.95 14.63 -0.81
CA LEU A 445 -13.82 13.73 -0.98
C LEU A 445 -13.55 13.37 -2.45
N GLY A 446 -13.78 14.32 -3.36
CA GLY A 446 -13.59 14.14 -4.81
C GLY A 446 -14.79 13.57 -5.58
N HIS A 447 -15.87 13.16 -4.91
CA HIS A 447 -17.10 12.70 -5.58
C HIS A 447 -17.84 13.82 -6.34
N GLU A 448 -17.46 15.08 -6.16
CA GLU A 448 -17.91 16.21 -6.97
C GLU A 448 -17.43 16.15 -8.42
N LEU A 449 -16.36 15.40 -8.70
CA LEU A 449 -15.89 15.15 -10.06
C LEU A 449 -16.46 13.81 -10.56
N ALA A 450 -17.16 13.84 -11.69
CA ALA A 450 -17.56 12.61 -12.37
C ALA A 450 -16.36 11.96 -13.08
N PRO A 451 -16.22 10.62 -13.10
CA PRO A 451 -15.08 9.92 -13.72
C PRO A 451 -14.74 10.38 -15.15
N ALA A 452 -15.75 10.67 -15.97
CA ALA A 452 -15.57 11.19 -17.34
C ALA A 452 -14.79 12.53 -17.41
N ARG A 453 -14.65 13.24 -16.29
CA ARG A 453 -13.99 14.56 -16.21
C ARG A 453 -12.49 14.48 -15.92
N TYR A 454 -11.97 13.33 -15.49
CA TYR A 454 -10.57 13.16 -15.08
C TYR A 454 -9.91 11.93 -15.72
N GLN A 455 -9.98 11.85 -17.05
CA GLN A 455 -9.42 10.71 -17.78
C GLN A 455 -7.89 10.77 -17.86
N LYS A 456 -7.26 9.60 -18.02
CA LYS A 456 -5.82 9.50 -18.29
C LYS A 456 -5.44 10.34 -19.52
N GLY A 457 -4.35 11.09 -19.40
CA GLY A 457 -3.86 12.02 -20.42
C GLY A 457 -4.54 13.40 -20.40
N TYR A 458 -5.43 13.68 -19.45
CA TYR A 458 -5.98 15.03 -19.25
C TYR A 458 -5.04 15.87 -18.40
N THR A 459 -5.09 17.19 -18.56
CA THR A 459 -4.25 18.13 -17.79
C THR A 459 -5.06 18.69 -16.63
N VAL A 460 -4.57 18.52 -15.41
CA VAL A 460 -5.08 19.16 -14.20
C VAL A 460 -4.31 20.45 -13.93
N VAL A 461 -5.03 21.49 -13.53
CA VAL A 461 -4.48 22.78 -13.08
C VAL A 461 -5.01 23.07 -11.68
N LEU A 462 -4.11 23.33 -10.73
CA LEU A 462 -4.44 23.74 -9.36
C LEU A 462 -3.85 25.10 -9.03
N LEU A 463 -4.72 26.07 -8.73
CA LEU A 463 -4.32 27.38 -8.26
C LEU A 463 -3.81 27.29 -6.82
N TYR A 464 -2.68 27.94 -6.54
CA TYR A 464 -2.06 28.01 -5.20
C TYR A 464 -1.81 26.67 -4.52
N ALA A 465 -1.49 25.63 -5.30
CA ALA A 465 -1.10 24.35 -4.75
C ALA A 465 0.10 24.49 -3.80
N LYS A 466 0.14 23.62 -2.79
CA LYS A 466 1.21 23.54 -1.79
C LYS A 466 1.68 22.10 -1.67
N GLN A 467 2.96 21.92 -1.34
CA GLN A 467 3.47 20.62 -0.94
C GLN A 467 2.91 20.28 0.44
N TYR A 468 2.26 19.14 0.54
CA TYR A 468 1.68 18.63 1.77
C TYR A 468 2.41 17.35 2.18
N LYS A 469 2.93 17.35 3.41
CA LYS A 469 3.52 16.15 4.00
C LYS A 469 2.43 15.34 4.68
N PHE A 470 2.01 14.27 4.03
CA PHE A 470 1.05 13.36 4.62
C PHE A 470 1.75 12.51 5.67
N LYS A 471 1.13 12.38 6.84
CA LYS A 471 1.74 11.65 7.96
C LYS A 471 2.02 10.18 7.63
N PHE A 472 1.28 9.62 6.68
CA PHE A 472 1.28 8.20 6.30
C PHE A 472 1.06 7.99 4.80
N ASP A 473 1.19 9.03 3.98
CA ASP A 473 1.07 8.94 2.52
C ASP A 473 2.30 9.58 1.88
N VAL A 474 2.50 9.37 0.59
CA VAL A 474 3.58 9.99 -0.16
C VAL A 474 3.38 11.51 -0.13
N ASP A 475 4.48 12.27 -0.05
CA ASP A 475 4.42 13.72 -0.17
C ASP A 475 3.70 14.08 -1.49
N GLY A 476 2.72 14.96 -1.39
CA GLY A 476 1.82 15.24 -2.50
C GLY A 476 1.08 16.56 -2.32
N ILE A 477 0.03 16.75 -3.11
CA ILE A 477 -0.80 17.94 -3.02
C ILE A 477 -2.10 17.56 -2.32
N ARG A 478 -2.42 18.28 -1.25
CA ARG A 478 -3.73 18.20 -0.58
C ARG A 478 -4.67 19.23 -1.17
N HIS A 479 -5.75 18.79 -1.80
CA HIS A 479 -6.75 19.65 -2.40
C HIS A 479 -8.02 19.71 -1.56
N GLU A 480 -8.41 20.90 -1.12
CA GLU A 480 -9.54 21.08 -0.19
C GLU A 480 -10.68 21.94 -0.74
N ASP A 481 -10.40 22.85 -1.68
CA ASP A 481 -11.42 23.74 -2.28
C ASP A 481 -11.66 23.41 -3.76
N PRO A 482 -12.83 22.83 -4.12
CA PRO A 482 -13.18 22.47 -5.49
C PRO A 482 -13.10 23.62 -6.52
N ARG A 483 -13.09 24.88 -6.07
CA ARG A 483 -12.98 26.07 -6.94
C ARG A 483 -11.54 26.35 -7.38
N MET A 484 -10.55 25.75 -6.73
CA MET A 484 -9.13 25.97 -7.03
C MET A 484 -8.59 25.02 -8.11
N ILE A 485 -9.39 24.04 -8.55
CA ILE A 485 -8.98 23.03 -9.52
C ILE A 485 -9.80 23.13 -10.81
N LYS A 486 -9.13 22.90 -11.94
CA LYS A 486 -9.81 22.62 -13.20
C LYS A 486 -9.04 21.59 -14.01
N ILE A 487 -9.78 20.66 -14.63
CA ILE A 487 -9.22 19.61 -15.48
C ILE A 487 -9.63 19.88 -16.92
N PHE A 488 -8.65 19.88 -17.82
CA PHE A 488 -8.84 20.13 -19.23
C PHE A 488 -8.59 18.85 -20.06
N PRO A 489 -9.45 18.55 -21.05
CA PRO A 489 -9.38 17.31 -21.84
C PRO A 489 -8.32 17.38 -22.96
N LEU A 490 -7.07 17.66 -22.58
CA LEU A 490 -5.90 17.66 -23.46
C LEU A 490 -4.65 17.25 -22.66
N SER A 491 -3.64 16.72 -23.36
CA SER A 491 -2.36 16.35 -22.76
C SER A 491 -1.56 17.58 -22.35
N LEU A 492 -0.61 17.38 -21.44
CA LEU A 492 0.24 18.45 -20.90
C LEU A 492 1.08 19.10 -22.00
N ASP A 493 1.64 18.31 -22.92
CA ASP A 493 2.41 18.82 -24.06
C ASP A 493 1.56 19.74 -24.96
N LYS A 494 0.31 19.34 -25.23
CA LYS A 494 -0.62 20.15 -26.02
C LYS A 494 -1.02 21.40 -25.27
N PHE A 495 -1.19 21.32 -23.95
CA PHE A 495 -1.53 22.45 -23.10
C PHE A 495 -0.42 23.51 -23.12
N LEU A 496 0.84 23.08 -22.94
CA LEU A 496 2.00 23.97 -22.96
C LEU A 496 2.24 24.56 -24.36
N ALA A 497 2.13 23.75 -25.43
CA ALA A 497 2.24 24.24 -26.80
C ALA A 497 1.15 25.28 -27.14
N LEU A 498 -0.09 25.01 -26.74
CA LEU A 498 -1.20 25.93 -26.97
C LEU A 498 -1.06 27.23 -26.17
N ASN A 499 -0.59 27.17 -24.93
CA ASN A 499 -0.26 28.35 -24.13
C ASN A 499 0.75 29.25 -24.85
N SER A 500 1.85 28.66 -25.34
CA SER A 500 2.89 29.40 -26.08
C SER A 500 2.33 30.07 -27.34
N LEU A 501 1.53 29.35 -28.14
CA LEU A 501 0.88 29.91 -29.32
C LEU A 501 -0.08 31.06 -28.97
N VAL A 502 -0.91 30.89 -27.93
CA VAL A 502 -1.85 31.93 -27.52
C VAL A 502 -1.10 33.18 -27.07
N LYS A 503 -0.02 33.06 -26.30
CA LYS A 503 0.81 34.20 -25.89
C LYS A 503 1.44 34.90 -27.10
N GLU A 504 1.97 34.15 -28.06
CA GLU A 504 2.60 34.70 -29.26
C GLU A 504 1.61 35.48 -30.15
N PHE A 505 0.41 34.94 -30.38
CA PHE A 505 -0.52 35.49 -31.37
C PHE A 505 -1.59 36.44 -30.78
N SER A 506 -1.87 36.39 -29.47
CA SER A 506 -2.95 37.18 -28.85
C SER A 506 -2.48 38.52 -28.30
N VAL A 507 -1.25 38.59 -27.78
CA VAL A 507 -0.70 39.78 -27.12
C VAL A 507 -0.20 40.77 -28.19
N ALA A 508 -0.57 42.04 -28.03
CA ALA A 508 -0.06 43.10 -28.90
C ALA A 508 1.31 43.57 -28.38
N VAL A 509 2.30 43.65 -29.28
CA VAL A 509 3.62 44.21 -29.00
C VAL A 509 3.75 45.49 -29.83
N ASP A 510 3.96 46.63 -29.17
CA ASP A 510 4.02 47.96 -29.79
C ASP A 510 2.79 48.29 -30.66
N GLY A 511 1.60 47.87 -30.20
CA GLY A 511 0.33 48.08 -30.90
C GLY A 511 0.12 47.20 -32.14
N THR A 512 1.06 46.31 -32.47
CA THR A 512 0.95 45.35 -33.58
C THR A 512 0.71 43.93 -33.08
N ARG A 513 -0.02 43.14 -33.86
CA ARG A 513 -0.24 41.70 -33.61
C ARG A 513 0.24 40.88 -34.80
N ILE A 514 0.55 39.61 -34.57
CA ILE A 514 1.00 38.68 -35.61
C ILE A 514 -0.22 37.98 -36.22
N CYS A 515 -0.32 38.00 -37.55
CA CYS A 515 -1.32 37.21 -38.25
C CYS A 515 -0.96 35.72 -38.18
N HIS A 516 -1.81 34.90 -37.57
CA HIS A 516 -1.56 33.45 -37.46
C HIS A 516 -1.41 32.77 -38.85
N GLY A 517 -2.20 33.19 -39.84
CA GLY A 517 -2.14 32.65 -41.21
C GLY A 517 -0.80 32.86 -41.93
N CYS A 518 -0.33 34.11 -42.04
CA CYS A 518 0.84 34.47 -42.86
C CYS A 518 2.08 34.95 -42.07
N GLY A 519 1.98 35.11 -40.74
CA GLY A 519 3.08 35.56 -39.88
C GLY A 519 3.39 37.07 -39.92
N LYS A 520 2.67 37.87 -40.70
CA LYS A 520 2.91 39.32 -40.79
C LYS A 520 2.41 40.05 -39.55
N LYS A 521 3.20 41.01 -39.04
CA LYS A 521 2.80 41.96 -38.01
C LYS A 521 1.94 43.07 -38.63
N ALA A 522 0.80 43.37 -38.03
CA ALA A 522 -0.05 44.49 -38.45
C ALA A 522 -0.86 45.05 -37.29
N VAL A 523 -1.27 46.33 -37.42
CA VAL A 523 -2.09 47.03 -36.42
C VAL A 523 -3.57 46.63 -36.54
N SER A 524 -4.10 46.55 -37.77
CA SER A 524 -5.50 46.25 -38.05
C SER A 524 -5.71 44.79 -38.51
N LEU A 525 -5.71 43.85 -37.56
CA LEU A 525 -6.06 42.44 -37.81
C LEU A 525 -7.49 42.13 -37.34
N LYS A 526 -8.13 41.16 -38.01
CA LYS A 526 -9.44 40.62 -37.62
C LYS A 526 -9.27 39.46 -36.65
N LYS A 527 -9.91 39.54 -35.48
CA LYS A 527 -9.92 38.45 -34.49
C LYS A 527 -10.82 37.29 -34.91
N CYS A 528 -10.46 36.08 -34.49
CA CYS A 528 -11.35 34.94 -34.60
C CYS A 528 -12.57 35.13 -33.68
N GLN A 529 -13.78 35.11 -34.23
CA GLN A 529 -15.00 35.33 -33.46
C GLN A 529 -15.34 34.20 -32.47
N LYS A 530 -14.74 33.01 -32.62
CA LYS A 530 -15.02 31.85 -31.75
C LYS A 530 -14.14 31.85 -30.50
N CYS A 531 -12.81 31.78 -30.65
CA CYS A 531 -11.89 31.75 -29.51
C CYS A 531 -11.49 33.15 -29.03
N SER A 532 -11.49 34.16 -29.90
CA SER A 532 -10.95 35.51 -29.67
C SER A 532 -9.44 35.60 -29.38
N CYS A 533 -8.68 34.49 -29.45
CA CYS A 533 -7.23 34.48 -29.22
C CYS A 533 -6.43 34.77 -30.50
N PHE A 534 -6.81 34.20 -31.65
CA PHE A 534 -6.02 34.32 -32.89
C PHE A 534 -6.50 35.47 -33.80
N TRP A 535 -5.55 36.08 -34.51
CA TRP A 535 -5.76 37.26 -35.36
C TRP A 535 -5.30 37.03 -36.81
N TYR A 536 -5.98 37.67 -37.76
CA TYR A 536 -5.81 37.43 -39.20
C TYR A 536 -5.90 38.70 -40.04
N CYS A 537 -5.09 38.83 -41.10
CA CYS A 537 -5.18 40.00 -42.00
C CYS A 537 -6.53 40.06 -42.72
N ASN A 538 -7.02 38.90 -43.17
CA ASN A 538 -8.25 38.75 -43.94
C ASN A 538 -8.75 37.29 -43.89
N THR A 539 -9.88 37.04 -44.55
CA THR A 539 -10.53 35.72 -44.60
C THR A 539 -9.64 34.66 -45.24
N THR A 540 -8.76 35.03 -46.18
CA THR A 540 -7.80 34.10 -46.81
C THR A 540 -6.77 33.62 -45.80
N CYS A 541 -6.16 34.54 -45.03
CA CYS A 541 -5.24 34.19 -43.95
C CYS A 541 -5.94 33.38 -42.85
N GLN A 542 -7.21 33.66 -42.57
CA GLN A 542 -8.00 32.89 -41.64
C GLN A 542 -8.20 31.44 -42.11
N LYS A 543 -8.57 31.21 -43.38
CA LYS A 543 -8.70 29.87 -43.95
C LYS A 543 -7.36 29.11 -43.94
N ALA A 544 -6.27 29.80 -44.27
CA ALA A 544 -4.92 29.23 -44.25
C ALA A 544 -4.50 28.81 -42.84
N GLY A 545 -4.66 29.68 -41.83
CA GLY A 545 -4.38 29.31 -40.44
C GLY A 545 -5.33 28.24 -39.89
N TRP A 546 -6.60 28.26 -40.31
CA TRP A 546 -7.63 27.33 -39.84
C TRP A 546 -7.37 25.88 -40.22
N LYS A 547 -6.98 25.61 -41.48
CA LYS A 547 -6.69 24.25 -41.96
C LYS A 547 -5.20 23.92 -41.97
N GLY A 548 -4.35 24.86 -42.38
CA GLY A 548 -2.92 24.62 -42.61
C GLY A 548 -2.03 24.74 -41.38
N LYS A 549 -2.50 25.40 -40.31
CA LYS A 549 -1.74 25.60 -39.06
C LYS A 549 -2.49 25.15 -37.81
N GLY A 550 -3.39 24.17 -37.94
CA GLY A 550 -4.01 23.52 -36.77
C GLY A 550 -5.08 24.32 -36.00
N HIS A 551 -5.31 25.61 -36.29
CA HIS A 551 -6.22 26.44 -35.49
C HIS A 551 -7.65 25.91 -35.38
N LYS A 552 -8.16 25.10 -36.34
CA LYS A 552 -9.46 24.43 -36.18
C LYS A 552 -9.54 23.60 -34.88
N HIS A 553 -8.47 22.88 -34.54
CA HIS A 553 -8.40 22.05 -33.34
C HIS A 553 -8.22 22.93 -32.09
N ASP A 554 -7.27 23.87 -32.14
CA ASP A 554 -6.97 24.79 -31.04
C ASP A 554 -8.18 25.65 -30.68
N CYS A 555 -8.90 26.15 -31.68
CA CYS A 555 -10.12 26.94 -31.50
C CYS A 555 -11.23 26.15 -30.80
N ALA A 556 -11.28 24.83 -30.95
CA ALA A 556 -12.26 24.00 -30.26
C ALA A 556 -11.95 23.90 -28.76
N LEU A 557 -10.66 23.76 -28.41
CA LEU A 557 -10.17 23.74 -27.02
C LEU A 557 -10.35 25.12 -26.35
N LEU A 558 -9.97 26.19 -27.06
CA LEU A 558 -10.13 27.58 -26.63
C LEU A 558 -11.60 28.06 -26.63
N LYS A 559 -12.59 27.19 -26.81
CA LYS A 559 -13.97 27.55 -26.44
C LYS A 559 -14.13 27.65 -24.93
N ASP A 560 -13.37 26.87 -24.17
CA ASP A 560 -13.36 26.97 -22.71
C ASP A 560 -12.86 28.36 -22.30
N ALA A 561 -13.67 29.08 -21.52
CA ALA A 561 -13.35 30.43 -21.07
C ALA A 561 -12.19 30.44 -20.06
N ASP A 562 -12.11 29.45 -19.18
CA ASP A 562 -11.06 29.37 -18.18
C ASP A 562 -9.73 29.01 -18.79
N LEU A 563 -9.70 28.12 -19.80
CA LEU A 563 -8.45 27.80 -20.50
C LEU A 563 -7.85 29.05 -21.16
N ARG A 564 -8.69 29.84 -21.84
CA ARG A 564 -8.27 31.11 -22.45
C ARG A 564 -7.80 32.12 -21.42
N ARG A 565 -8.57 32.28 -20.34
CA ARG A 565 -8.26 33.23 -19.26
C ARG A 565 -6.97 32.85 -18.58
N LEU A 566 -6.72 31.57 -18.33
CA LEU A 566 -5.49 31.07 -17.73
C LEU A 566 -4.25 31.42 -18.57
N PHE A 567 -4.31 31.27 -19.90
CA PHE A 567 -3.20 31.60 -20.80
C PHE A 567 -2.93 33.10 -20.93
N LEU A 568 -3.97 33.93 -20.80
CA LEU A 568 -3.90 35.38 -20.89
C LEU A 568 -3.84 36.09 -19.53
N PHE A 569 -3.84 35.32 -18.43
CA PHE A 569 -3.85 35.86 -17.09
C PHE A 569 -2.55 36.60 -16.80
N LYS A 570 -2.66 37.75 -16.15
CA LYS A 570 -1.52 38.57 -15.75
C LYS A 570 -1.04 38.12 -14.37
N TRP A 571 -0.15 37.14 -14.38
CA TRP A 571 0.37 36.51 -13.17
C TRP A 571 1.23 37.44 -12.28
N ASP A 572 1.64 38.60 -12.84
CA ASP A 572 2.42 39.67 -12.25
C ASP A 572 1.58 40.79 -11.62
N GLN A 573 0.26 40.83 -11.89
CA GLN A 573 -0.65 41.85 -11.35
C GLN A 573 -1.52 41.24 -10.26
N LEU A 574 -1.41 41.76 -9.03
CA LEU A 574 -1.98 41.16 -7.84
C LEU A 574 -3.23 41.91 -7.34
N ASP A 575 -4.40 41.34 -7.64
CA ASP A 575 -5.72 41.79 -7.17
C ASP A 575 -6.39 40.69 -6.31
N GLY A 576 -5.69 40.22 -5.27
CA GLY A 576 -6.20 39.22 -4.33
C GLY A 576 -6.10 37.76 -4.82
N CYS A 577 -6.77 36.82 -4.15
CA CYS A 577 -6.80 35.41 -4.58
C CYS A 577 -7.80 35.22 -5.74
N VAL A 578 -7.41 34.39 -6.72
CA VAL A 578 -8.29 33.99 -7.84
C VAL A 578 -8.75 32.53 -7.73
N GLN A 579 -9.90 32.20 -8.29
CA GLN A 579 -10.45 30.85 -8.32
C GLN A 579 -11.13 30.60 -9.68
N PHE A 580 -11.43 29.35 -10.01
CA PHE A 580 -12.24 29.03 -11.18
C PHE A 580 -13.75 29.26 -10.90
N PRO A 581 -14.52 29.77 -11.88
CA PRO A 581 -14.07 30.29 -13.17
C PRO A 581 -13.27 31.59 -12.99
N LEU A 582 -12.15 31.72 -13.73
CA LEU A 582 -11.23 32.85 -13.59
C LEU A 582 -11.95 34.16 -13.93
N PRO A 583 -11.66 35.28 -13.23
CA PRO A 583 -12.28 36.57 -13.53
C PRO A 583 -12.00 37.03 -14.97
N ALA A 584 -12.89 37.86 -15.52
CA ALA A 584 -12.68 38.44 -16.83
C ALA A 584 -11.49 39.42 -16.76
N ALA A 585 -10.58 39.31 -17.72
CA ALA A 585 -9.45 40.23 -17.90
C ALA A 585 -9.88 41.57 -18.49
#